data_AF-R7TXZ2-F1
#
_entry.id   AF-R7TXZ2-F1
#
_cell.length_a   1.000
_cell.length_b   1.000
_cell.length_c   1.000
_cell.angle_alpha   90.00
_cell.angle_beta   90.00
_cell.angle_gamma   90.00
#
_symmetry.space_group_name_H-M   'P 1'
#
loop_
_entity.id
_entity.type
_entity.pdbx_description
1 polymer ?
#
loop_
_entity_poly.entity_id
_entity_poly.type
_entity_poly.pdbx_seq_one_letter_code
_entity_poly.pdbx_strand_id
1 'polypeptide(L)'
;ESAVIHDCKQLSYGVKIRLAVCCSTPEVKDPCESNPCKNGGLCVAQGSTSFTCDCSAGFEGSTCESEISPCNPNPCLNGGSCVDLIDGYNCSCHDGFTGSKCETEVQACDCNPCRSGGTCIKDGSSFKCICPPGRNGRLCERSESKFELHDLWLLCITLCIFSVHIWLHRLEPLDALPLLVWRLWIYCQLP
;
A
#
# COMPACT_ATOMS: atom_id res chain seq x y z
N GLU A 1 9.59 14.90 63.87
CA GLU A 1 10.35 15.43 62.73
C GLU A 1 11.32 16.47 63.22
N SER A 2 12.56 16.40 62.74
CA SER A 2 13.69 17.21 63.19
C SER A 2 13.64 18.55 62.47
N ALA A 3 13.23 19.62 63.16
CA ALA A 3 13.27 20.97 62.59
C ALA A 3 14.72 21.42 62.42
N VAL A 4 15.18 21.56 61.17
CA VAL A 4 16.51 22.07 60.86
C VAL A 4 16.45 23.59 60.87
N ILE A 5 17.17 24.22 61.80
CA ILE A 5 17.23 25.67 61.99
C ILE A 5 18.21 26.23 60.95
N HIS A 6 17.70 26.82 59.87
CA HIS A 6 18.49 27.62 58.96
C HIS A 6 18.12 29.11 59.13
N ASP A 7 19.11 29.87 59.60
CA ASP A 7 19.16 31.34 59.67
C ASP A 7 18.31 32.08 60.74
N CYS A 8 18.85 32.17 61.96
CA CYS A 8 18.39 33.13 62.97
C CYS A 8 19.13 34.47 62.81
N LYS A 9 18.58 35.42 62.05
CA LYS A 9 19.10 36.81 62.03
C LYS A 9 18.72 37.52 63.34
N GLN A 10 19.73 37.85 64.15
CA GLN A 10 19.58 38.62 65.39
C GLN A 10 19.16 40.07 65.06
N LEU A 11 17.92 40.46 65.37
CA LEU A 11 17.50 41.87 65.38
C LEU A 11 17.73 42.43 66.80
N SER A 12 18.76 43.26 66.95
CA SER A 12 19.07 43.93 68.21
C SER A 12 18.31 45.26 68.32
N TYR A 13 17.18 45.26 69.01
CA TYR A 13 16.53 46.48 69.48
C TYR A 13 16.39 46.44 71.01
N GLY A 14 17.34 47.09 71.70
CA GLY A 14 17.09 47.92 72.89
C GLY A 14 16.55 47.33 74.20
N VAL A 15 16.05 46.10 74.29
CA VAL A 15 15.54 45.52 75.55
C VAL A 15 15.86 44.02 75.60
N LYS A 16 16.49 43.56 76.70
CA LYS A 16 16.89 42.15 76.93
C LYS A 16 15.67 41.23 77.17
N ILE A 17 14.92 40.93 76.12
CA ILE A 17 14.10 39.72 76.04
C ILE A 17 14.56 39.00 74.78
N ARG A 18 15.25 37.87 74.94
CA ARG A 18 15.64 37.01 73.81
C ARG A 18 14.41 36.28 73.31
N LEU A 19 13.52 36.98 72.62
CA LEU A 19 12.47 36.33 71.85
C LEU A 19 13.11 35.86 70.54
N ALA A 20 13.48 34.58 70.47
CA ALA A 20 13.82 33.96 69.20
C ALA A 20 12.52 33.81 68.41
N VAL A 21 12.33 34.64 67.39
CA VAL A 21 11.28 34.42 66.40
C VAL A 21 11.84 33.38 65.43
N CYS A 22 11.48 32.11 65.65
CA CYS A 22 11.72 31.07 64.68
C CYS A 22 10.74 31.28 63.52
N CYS A 23 11.19 31.88 62.43
CA CYS A 23 10.50 31.71 61.16
C CYS A 23 10.81 30.29 60.66
N SER A 24 9.94 29.34 60.98
CA SER A 24 9.85 28.12 60.19
C SER A 24 9.31 28.53 58.82
N THR A 25 10.21 28.66 57.83
CA THR A 25 9.74 28.57 56.44
C THR A 25 9.05 27.22 56.33
N PRO A 26 7.78 27.15 55.87
CA PRO A 26 7.20 25.85 55.55
C PRO A 26 8.18 25.16 54.59
N GLU A 27 8.60 23.94 54.90
CA GLU A 27 9.40 23.14 53.96
C GLU A 27 8.58 23.03 52.68
N VAL A 28 8.92 23.85 51.69
CA VAL A 28 8.35 23.76 50.34
C VAL A 28 8.98 22.53 49.74
N LYS A 29 8.36 21.38 49.99
CA LYS A 29 8.73 20.13 49.34
C LYS A 29 8.65 20.37 47.84
N ASP A 30 9.78 20.29 47.15
CA ASP A 30 9.79 20.45 45.69
C ASP A 30 9.24 19.16 45.07
N PRO A 31 8.06 19.22 44.42
CA PRO A 31 7.44 18.04 43.82
C PRO A 31 8.26 17.47 42.64
N CYS A 32 9.28 18.17 42.14
CA CYS A 32 10.18 17.71 41.09
C CYS A 32 11.42 16.94 41.59
N GLU A 33 11.70 16.91 42.91
CA GLU A 33 12.89 16.21 43.46
C GLU A 33 12.96 14.73 43.08
N SER A 34 11.81 14.08 42.91
CA SER A 34 11.70 12.67 42.55
C SER A 34 11.85 12.39 41.05
N ASN A 35 12.05 13.42 40.21
CA ASN A 35 12.04 13.34 38.76
C ASN A 35 10.82 12.57 38.23
N PRO A 36 9.59 13.07 38.47
CA PRO A 36 8.38 12.36 38.08
C PRO A 36 8.22 12.25 36.55
N CYS A 37 8.72 13.22 35.78
CA CYS A 37 8.66 13.24 34.32
C CYS A 37 9.61 12.21 33.68
N LYS A 38 9.07 11.34 32.83
CA LYS A 38 9.79 10.30 32.09
C LYS A 38 10.25 10.81 30.73
N ASN A 39 11.05 9.98 30.04
CA ASN A 39 11.42 10.18 28.64
C ASN A 39 12.01 11.57 28.30
N GLY A 40 12.78 12.14 29.23
CA GLY A 40 13.40 13.46 29.05
C GLY A 40 12.43 14.64 29.17
N GLY A 41 11.25 14.46 29.74
CA GLY A 41 10.34 15.56 30.06
C GLY A 41 10.90 16.49 31.14
N LEU A 42 10.66 17.80 30.99
CA LEU A 42 11.05 18.83 31.95
C LEU A 42 9.99 18.94 33.06
N CYS A 43 10.41 18.79 34.31
CA CYS A 43 9.53 18.98 35.46
C CYS A 43 9.44 20.46 35.85
N VAL A 44 8.22 20.98 35.98
CA VAL A 44 7.93 22.34 36.43
C VAL A 44 7.06 22.26 37.68
N ALA A 45 7.60 22.68 38.82
CA ALA A 45 6.88 22.73 40.08
C ALA A 45 5.76 23.80 40.04
N GLN A 46 4.55 23.41 40.42
CA GLN A 46 3.42 24.30 40.64
C GLN A 46 3.10 24.32 42.15
N GLY A 47 3.82 25.14 42.91
CA GLY A 47 3.73 25.16 44.37
C GLY A 47 4.45 23.99 45.04
N SER A 48 4.03 23.63 46.26
CA SER A 48 4.72 22.67 47.14
C SER A 48 4.24 21.23 47.03
N THR A 49 3.20 20.96 46.23
CA THR A 49 2.57 19.63 46.17
C THR A 49 2.25 19.16 44.75
N SER A 50 2.18 20.06 43.78
CA SER A 50 1.84 19.75 42.39
C SER A 50 2.98 20.10 41.44
N PHE A 51 3.10 19.32 40.38
CA PHE A 51 4.04 19.56 39.29
C PHE A 51 3.31 19.42 37.96
N THR A 52 3.95 19.87 36.89
CA THR A 52 3.56 19.62 35.51
C THR A 52 4.79 19.18 34.74
N CYS A 53 4.62 18.23 33.84
CA CYS A 53 5.68 17.80 32.93
C CYS A 53 5.49 18.45 31.57
N ASP A 54 6.54 19.08 31.07
CA ASP A 54 6.66 19.52 29.68
C ASP A 54 7.38 18.41 28.90
N CYS A 55 6.64 17.70 28.06
CA CYS A 55 7.12 16.48 27.43
C CYS A 55 8.01 16.77 26.21
N SER A 56 9.07 15.98 26.07
CA SER A 56 9.87 15.97 24.86
C SER A 56 9.05 15.52 23.65
N ALA A 57 9.45 15.94 22.46
CA ALA A 57 8.75 15.59 21.22
C ALA A 57 8.58 14.06 21.08
N GLY A 58 7.36 13.63 20.77
CA GLY A 58 7.02 12.20 20.64
C GLY A 58 6.54 11.54 21.93
N PHE A 59 6.36 12.27 23.03
CA PHE A 59 5.82 11.73 24.29
C PHE A 59 4.64 12.57 24.82
N GLU A 60 3.71 11.89 25.47
CA GLU A 60 2.51 12.47 26.09
C GLU A 60 2.18 11.78 27.43
N GLY A 61 1.14 12.29 28.10
CA GLY A 61 0.73 11.84 29.43
C GLY A 61 1.15 12.80 30.54
N SER A 62 0.60 12.60 31.73
CA SER A 62 0.81 13.49 32.88
C SER A 62 2.26 13.50 33.39
N THR A 63 2.99 12.43 33.09
CA THR A 63 4.40 12.23 33.42
C THR A 63 5.25 11.92 32.17
N CYS A 64 4.75 12.20 30.96
CA CYS A 64 5.40 11.86 29.70
C CYS A 64 5.70 10.35 29.56
N GLU A 65 4.85 9.52 30.15
CA GLU A 65 5.01 8.06 30.22
C GLU A 65 4.69 7.35 28.91
N SER A 66 3.92 7.98 28.02
CA SER A 66 3.43 7.38 26.79
C SER A 66 4.15 7.97 25.58
N GLU A 67 4.50 7.13 24.62
CA GLU A 67 4.91 7.59 23.29
C GLU A 67 3.67 8.03 22.49
N ILE A 68 3.76 9.19 21.83
CA ILE A 68 2.74 9.65 20.89
C ILE A 68 2.83 8.74 19.67
N SER A 69 1.93 7.77 19.58
CA SER A 69 1.78 7.00 18.35
C SER A 69 0.73 7.66 17.46
N PRO A 70 1.08 8.09 16.24
CA PRO A 70 0.10 8.58 15.27
C PRO A 70 -0.94 7.52 14.87
N CYS A 71 -0.73 6.25 15.22
CA CYS A 71 -1.65 5.16 15.00
C CYS A 71 -2.64 4.89 16.15
N ASN A 72 -2.63 5.69 17.24
CA ASN A 72 -3.54 5.49 18.36
C ASN A 72 -4.27 6.79 18.76
N PRO A 73 -5.61 6.86 18.63
CA PRO A 73 -6.50 5.84 18.04
C PRO A 73 -6.25 5.64 16.55
N ASN A 74 -6.53 4.44 16.01
CA ASN A 74 -6.27 4.10 14.61
C ASN A 74 -6.92 5.13 13.67
N PRO A 75 -6.14 5.95 12.93
CA PRO A 75 -6.66 7.00 12.05
C PRO A 75 -7.20 6.46 10.72
N CYS A 76 -6.93 5.19 10.39
CA CYS A 76 -7.33 4.56 9.13
C CYS A 76 -8.80 4.12 9.20
N LEU A 77 -9.59 4.54 8.22
CA LEU A 77 -11.02 4.25 8.10
C LEU A 77 -11.25 2.90 7.40
N ASN A 78 -12.50 2.44 7.42
CA ASN A 78 -12.98 1.25 6.68
C ASN A 78 -12.17 -0.03 6.95
N GLY A 79 -11.68 -0.19 8.18
CA GLY A 79 -10.89 -1.37 8.58
C GLY A 79 -9.44 -1.34 8.10
N GLY A 80 -8.93 -0.19 7.64
CA GLY A 80 -7.53 -0.01 7.30
C GLY A 80 -6.60 -0.23 8.51
N SER A 81 -5.42 -0.78 8.24
CA SER A 81 -4.37 -0.98 9.24
C SER A 81 -3.40 0.19 9.24
N CYS A 82 -3.16 0.79 10.40
CA CYS A 82 -2.19 1.88 10.54
C CYS A 82 -0.77 1.34 10.72
N VAL A 83 0.18 1.97 10.03
CA VAL A 83 1.60 1.72 10.13
C VAL A 83 2.27 3.00 10.61
N ASP A 84 2.88 2.92 11.79
CA ASP A 84 3.63 4.01 12.39
C ASP A 84 4.95 4.23 11.62
N LEU A 85 5.26 5.48 11.29
CA LEU A 85 6.44 5.88 10.53
C LEU A 85 7.20 6.98 11.29
N ILE A 86 8.50 7.11 10.99
CA ILE A 86 9.38 8.10 11.66
C ILE A 86 8.86 9.54 11.55
N ASP A 87 8.11 9.86 10.49
CA ASP A 87 7.57 11.20 10.21
C ASP A 87 6.04 11.17 10.01
N GLY A 88 5.33 10.33 10.79
CA GLY A 88 3.87 10.27 10.79
C GLY A 88 3.33 8.85 10.71
N TYR A 89 2.30 8.63 9.88
CA TYR A 89 1.71 7.30 9.71
C TYR A 89 1.31 7.06 8.26
N ASN A 90 1.14 5.80 7.89
CA ASN A 90 0.54 5.40 6.63
C ASN A 90 -0.56 4.37 6.87
N CYS A 91 -1.62 4.43 6.06
CA CYS A 91 -2.72 3.48 6.12
C CYS A 91 -2.60 2.42 5.04
N SER A 92 -2.58 1.16 5.46
CA SER A 92 -2.76 0.01 4.57
C SER A 92 -4.25 -0.29 4.44
N CYS A 93 -4.83 0.04 3.29
CA CYS A 93 -6.26 -0.10 3.04
C CYS A 93 -6.66 -1.55 2.76
N HIS A 94 -7.87 -1.90 3.20
CA HIS A 94 -8.51 -3.16 2.84
C HIS A 94 -8.98 -3.14 1.37
N ASP A 95 -9.22 -4.32 0.81
CA ASP A 95 -9.68 -4.45 -0.58
C ASP A 95 -10.95 -3.62 -0.82
N GLY A 96 -10.94 -2.81 -1.87
CA GLY A 96 -12.06 -1.93 -2.21
C GLY A 96 -11.97 -0.52 -1.60
N PHE A 97 -10.91 -0.18 -0.86
CA PHE A 97 -10.69 1.18 -0.34
C PHE A 97 -9.33 1.75 -0.74
N THR A 98 -9.26 3.07 -0.86
CA THR A 98 -8.08 3.85 -1.21
C THR A 98 -8.14 5.23 -0.54
N GLY A 99 -7.12 6.05 -0.76
CA GLY A 99 -6.92 7.34 -0.08
C GLY A 99 -5.97 7.23 1.11
N SER A 100 -5.55 8.38 1.63
CA SER A 100 -4.53 8.48 2.69
C SER A 100 -4.97 7.85 4.02
N LYS A 101 -6.29 7.80 4.24
CA LYS A 101 -6.95 7.22 5.42
C LYS A 101 -7.90 6.09 5.03
N CYS A 102 -7.81 5.55 3.81
CA CYS A 102 -8.75 4.55 3.29
C CYS A 102 -10.20 5.03 3.26
N GLU A 103 -10.40 6.33 3.08
CA GLU A 103 -11.69 7.02 3.10
C GLU A 103 -12.48 6.86 1.79
N THR A 104 -11.80 6.51 0.69
CA THR A 104 -12.39 6.46 -0.64
C THR A 104 -12.67 5.01 -1.03
N GLU A 105 -13.92 4.70 -1.40
CA GLU A 105 -14.26 3.39 -1.96
C GLU A 105 -13.78 3.31 -3.42
N VAL A 106 -12.97 2.30 -3.73
CA VAL A 106 -12.45 2.04 -5.08
C VAL A 106 -13.60 1.56 -5.95
N GLN A 107 -14.00 2.38 -6.93
CA GLN A 107 -14.97 1.93 -7.92
C GLN A 107 -14.28 0.97 -8.89
N ALA A 108 -15.06 0.02 -9.42
CA ALA A 108 -14.57 -1.09 -10.21
C ALA A 108 -13.74 -0.70 -11.46
N CYS A 109 -13.78 0.56 -11.91
CA CYS A 109 -13.02 1.07 -13.06
C CYS A 109 -12.03 2.21 -12.78
N ASP A 110 -11.86 2.68 -11.53
CA ASP A 110 -11.07 3.90 -11.25
C ASP A 110 -9.58 3.74 -11.61
N CYS A 111 -9.03 2.53 -11.44
CA CYS A 111 -7.64 2.22 -11.79
C CYS A 111 -7.49 1.55 -13.17
N ASN A 112 -8.57 1.48 -13.96
CA ASN A 112 -8.70 0.64 -15.16
C ASN A 112 -8.02 -0.75 -15.01
N PRO A 113 -8.71 -1.75 -14.42
CA PRO A 113 -8.15 -3.09 -14.24
C PRO A 113 -7.88 -3.84 -15.57
N CYS A 114 -8.34 -3.31 -16.70
CA CYS A 114 -8.18 -3.93 -18.01
C CYS A 114 -6.76 -3.70 -18.55
N ARG A 115 -6.05 -4.80 -18.84
CA ARG A 115 -4.69 -4.77 -19.38
C ARG A 115 -4.68 -4.49 -20.88
N SER A 116 -3.49 -4.19 -21.40
CA SER A 116 -3.22 -4.14 -22.85
C SER A 116 -4.10 -3.16 -23.63
N GLY A 117 -4.52 -2.07 -23.00
CA GLY A 117 -5.39 -1.05 -23.62
C GLY A 117 -6.87 -1.43 -23.67
N GLY A 118 -7.34 -2.36 -22.83
CA GLY A 118 -8.78 -2.64 -22.67
C GLY A 118 -9.55 -1.49 -22.02
N THR A 119 -10.82 -1.35 -22.41
CA THR A 119 -11.72 -0.34 -21.85
C THR A 119 -12.54 -0.95 -20.71
N CYS A 120 -12.43 -0.38 -19.51
CA CYS A 120 -13.27 -0.79 -18.38
C CYS A 120 -14.66 -0.16 -18.47
N ILE A 121 -15.69 -0.96 -18.22
CA ILE A 121 -17.06 -0.52 -18.04
C ILE A 121 -17.61 -1.05 -16.70
N LYS A 122 -18.37 -0.21 -15.99
CA LYS A 122 -19.07 -0.63 -14.78
C LYS A 122 -20.18 -1.63 -15.16
N ASP A 123 -20.27 -2.73 -14.43
CA ASP A 123 -21.25 -3.80 -14.63
C ASP A 123 -21.88 -4.17 -13.29
N GLY A 124 -22.92 -3.44 -12.89
CA GLY A 124 -23.54 -3.56 -11.57
C GLY A 124 -22.57 -3.20 -10.44
N SER A 125 -22.36 -4.13 -9.50
CA SER A 125 -21.36 -4.03 -8.43
C SER A 125 -19.95 -4.49 -8.84
N SER A 126 -19.76 -4.87 -10.10
CA SER A 126 -18.50 -5.37 -10.66
C SER A 126 -18.05 -4.50 -11.85
N PHE A 127 -17.00 -4.94 -12.54
CA PHE A 127 -16.55 -4.38 -13.80
C PHE A 127 -16.46 -5.44 -14.88
N LYS A 128 -16.52 -4.98 -16.12
CA LYS A 128 -16.26 -5.78 -17.32
C LYS A 128 -15.24 -5.05 -18.20
N CYS A 129 -14.31 -5.80 -18.76
CA CYS A 129 -13.34 -5.28 -19.72
C CYS A 129 -13.81 -5.54 -21.15
N ILE A 130 -13.81 -4.49 -21.97
CA ILE A 130 -13.94 -4.58 -23.42
C ILE A 130 -12.53 -4.69 -23.99
N CYS A 131 -12.20 -5.86 -24.52
CA CYS A 131 -10.85 -6.14 -25.01
C CYS A 131 -10.64 -5.64 -26.45
N PRO A 132 -9.44 -5.12 -26.75
CA PRO A 132 -9.08 -4.78 -28.12
C PRO A 132 -9.00 -6.05 -28.99
N PRO A 133 -9.07 -5.92 -30.33
CA PRO A 133 -9.01 -7.07 -31.24
C PRO A 133 -7.78 -7.96 -30.99
N GLY A 134 -7.98 -9.27 -30.97
CA GLY A 134 -6.89 -10.24 -30.72
C GLY A 134 -6.48 -10.37 -29.26
N ARG A 135 -7.31 -9.91 -28.32
CA ARG A 135 -7.14 -10.14 -26.86
C ARG A 135 -8.40 -10.76 -26.27
N ASN A 136 -8.23 -11.61 -25.27
CA ASN A 136 -9.32 -12.15 -24.47
C ASN A 136 -8.92 -12.35 -23.00
N GLY A 137 -9.84 -12.89 -22.21
CA GLY A 137 -9.72 -12.97 -20.75
C GLY A 137 -10.53 -11.91 -20.03
N ARG A 138 -10.65 -12.05 -18.70
CA ARG A 138 -11.45 -11.12 -17.88
C ARG A 138 -10.83 -9.73 -17.84
N LEU A 139 -9.50 -9.65 -17.94
CA LEU A 139 -8.71 -8.43 -17.89
C LEU A 139 -7.97 -8.15 -19.21
N CYS A 140 -8.34 -8.82 -20.31
CA CYS A 140 -7.64 -8.70 -21.61
C CYS A 140 -6.14 -9.08 -21.55
N GLU A 141 -5.81 -10.01 -20.65
CA GLU A 141 -4.45 -10.46 -20.37
C GLU A 141 -3.93 -11.45 -21.42
N ARG A 142 -4.81 -12.23 -22.06
CA ARG A 142 -4.43 -13.23 -23.05
C ARG A 142 -4.48 -12.63 -24.46
N SER A 143 -3.44 -12.90 -25.25
CA SER A 143 -3.49 -12.73 -26.70
C SER A 143 -4.30 -13.88 -27.30
N GLU A 144 -5.28 -13.54 -28.13
CA GLU A 144 -5.88 -14.53 -29.00
C GLU A 144 -4.82 -14.92 -30.05
N SER A 145 -4.32 -16.14 -29.93
CA SER A 145 -3.66 -16.78 -31.06
C SER A 145 -4.72 -16.91 -32.14
N LYS A 146 -4.70 -16.02 -33.14
CA LYS A 146 -5.36 -16.31 -34.40
C LYS A 146 -4.74 -17.60 -34.91
N PHE A 147 -5.44 -18.71 -34.70
CA PHE A 147 -5.28 -19.87 -35.56
C PHE A 147 -5.88 -19.39 -36.88
N GLU A 148 -5.05 -18.73 -37.69
CA GLU A 148 -5.49 -18.16 -38.95
C GLU A 148 -6.17 -19.30 -39.72
N LEU A 149 -7.40 -19.10 -40.19
CA LEU A 149 -8.01 -20.02 -41.14
C LEU A 149 -7.11 -20.27 -42.36
N HIS A 150 -6.12 -19.40 -42.58
CA HIS A 150 -5.02 -19.60 -43.51
C HIS A 150 -4.21 -20.87 -43.26
N ASP A 151 -3.96 -21.26 -42.00
CA ASP A 151 -3.18 -22.46 -41.68
C ASP A 151 -3.98 -23.74 -41.95
N LEU A 152 -5.30 -23.71 -41.74
CA LEU A 152 -6.18 -24.81 -42.14
C LEU A 152 -6.31 -24.91 -43.67
N TRP A 153 -6.30 -23.78 -44.38
CA TRP A 153 -6.29 -23.75 -45.84
C TRP A 153 -4.98 -24.30 -46.40
N LEU A 154 -3.83 -23.92 -45.83
CA LEU A 154 -2.51 -24.45 -46.19
C LEU A 154 -2.36 -25.94 -45.83
N LEU A 155 -2.90 -26.37 -44.69
CA LEU A 155 -2.98 -27.79 -44.32
C LEU A 155 -3.87 -28.56 -45.31
N CYS A 156 -4.99 -27.99 -45.75
CA CYS A 156 -5.88 -28.62 -46.74
C CYS A 156 -5.20 -28.71 -48.12
N ILE A 157 -4.52 -27.64 -48.57
CA ILE A 157 -3.76 -27.61 -49.82
C ILE A 157 -2.62 -28.64 -49.79
N THR A 158 -1.85 -28.66 -48.70
CA THR A 158 -0.74 -29.61 -48.56
C THR A 158 -1.27 -31.05 -48.55
N LEU A 159 -2.35 -31.36 -47.81
CA LEU A 159 -2.97 -32.69 -47.84
C LEU A 159 -3.51 -33.07 -49.24
N CYS A 160 -4.08 -32.13 -49.99
CA CYS A 160 -4.49 -32.35 -51.38
C CYS A 160 -3.28 -32.63 -52.29
N ILE A 161 -2.22 -31.83 -52.21
CA ILE A 161 -1.00 -32.02 -53.02
C ILE A 161 -0.34 -33.37 -52.69
N PHE A 162 -0.21 -33.73 -51.40
CA PHE A 162 0.33 -35.01 -50.98
C PHE A 162 -0.52 -36.19 -51.47
N SER A 163 -1.85 -36.06 -51.45
CA SER A 163 -2.77 -37.08 -51.96
C SER A 163 -2.61 -37.29 -53.47
N VAL A 164 -2.44 -36.21 -54.24
CA VAL A 164 -2.17 -36.27 -55.69
C VAL A 164 -0.78 -36.83 -55.98
N HIS A 165 0.23 -36.44 -55.21
CA HIS A 165 1.59 -36.97 -55.35
C HIS A 165 1.65 -38.48 -55.07
N ILE A 166 1.00 -38.96 -54.01
CA ILE A 166 0.89 -40.41 -53.73
C ILE A 166 0.15 -41.14 -54.84
N TRP A 167 -0.90 -40.54 -55.40
CA TRP A 167 -1.66 -41.13 -56.51
C TRP A 167 -0.82 -41.23 -57.79
N LEU A 168 -0.01 -40.21 -58.10
CA LEU A 168 0.93 -40.19 -59.22
C LEU A 168 2.09 -41.18 -59.04
N HIS A 169 2.67 -41.30 -57.84
CA HIS A 169 3.74 -42.28 -57.55
C HIS A 169 3.23 -43.74 -57.53
N ARG A 170 1.92 -43.96 -57.41
CA ARG A 170 1.30 -45.28 -57.52
C ARG A 170 0.96 -45.66 -58.97
N LEU A 171 1.15 -44.74 -59.90
CA LEU A 171 0.95 -44.91 -61.34
C LEU A 171 2.29 -44.74 -62.06
N GLU A 172 3.16 -45.74 -61.93
CA GLU A 172 4.00 -46.21 -63.04
C GLU A 172 4.59 -47.58 -62.68
N PRO A 173 4.64 -48.49 -63.65
CA PRO A 173 5.90 -48.65 -64.35
C PRO A 173 5.79 -48.08 -65.76
N LEU A 174 6.74 -47.18 -66.07
CA LEU A 174 7.33 -46.86 -67.36
C LEU A 174 6.54 -47.34 -68.60
N ASP A 175 5.90 -46.42 -69.33
CA ASP A 175 5.85 -46.35 -70.81
C ASP A 175 4.71 -45.43 -71.33
N ALA A 176 4.65 -44.14 -70.98
CA ALA A 176 3.68 -43.21 -71.63
C ALA A 176 4.04 -41.71 -71.62
N LEU A 177 5.33 -41.36 -71.48
CA LEU A 177 5.80 -39.97 -71.42
C LEU A 177 5.50 -39.04 -72.63
N PRO A 178 5.02 -39.47 -73.82
CA PRO A 178 4.68 -38.50 -74.89
C PRO A 178 3.26 -37.92 -74.85
N LEU A 179 2.28 -38.54 -74.15
CA LEU A 179 0.87 -38.14 -74.26
C LEU A 179 0.39 -37.16 -73.16
N LEU A 180 1.06 -37.12 -72.01
CA LEU A 180 0.73 -36.22 -70.90
C LEU A 180 1.11 -34.76 -71.19
N VAL A 181 2.22 -34.54 -71.91
CA VAL A 181 2.63 -33.20 -72.35
C VAL A 181 1.59 -32.59 -73.32
N TRP A 182 0.94 -33.43 -74.15
CA TRP A 182 -0.11 -32.99 -75.07
C TRP A 182 -1.43 -32.62 -74.38
N ARG A 183 -1.78 -33.30 -73.28
CA ARG A 183 -2.99 -32.98 -72.50
C ARG A 183 -2.83 -31.76 -71.59
N LEU A 184 -1.63 -31.50 -71.07
CA LEU A 184 -1.34 -30.30 -70.28
C LEU A 184 -1.32 -29.03 -71.15
N TRP A 185 -0.98 -29.15 -72.44
CA TRP A 185 -1.05 -28.03 -73.39
C TRP A 185 -2.49 -27.58 -73.70
N ILE A 186 -3.45 -28.51 -73.73
CA ILE A 186 -4.88 -28.20 -73.98
C ILE A 186 -5.54 -27.50 -72.76
N TYR A 187 -5.15 -27.84 -71.54
CA TYR A 187 -5.75 -27.27 -70.32
C TYR A 187 -5.27 -25.84 -69.99
N CYS A 188 -4.12 -25.41 -70.51
CA CYS A 188 -3.57 -24.06 -70.29
C CYS A 188 -4.03 -22.99 -71.31
N GLN A 189 -4.92 -23.32 -72.25
CA GLN A 189 -5.43 -22.37 -73.26
C GLN A 189 -6.93 -22.09 -73.22
N LEU A 190 -7.64 -22.52 -72.17
CA LEU A 190 -9.03 -22.12 -71.97
C LEU A 190 -9.09 -21.03 -70.89
N PRO A 191 -9.73 -19.87 -71.19
CA PRO A 191 -9.68 -18.66 -70.37
C PRO A 191 -10.40 -18.80 -69.03
#